data_AF-A0AAV4TPT2-F1
#
_entry.id   AF-A0AAV4TPT2-F1
#
_cell.length_a   1.000
_cell.length_b   1.000
_cell.length_c   1.000
_cell.angle_alpha   90.00
_cell.angle_beta   90.00
_cell.angle_gamma   90.00
#
_symmetry.space_group_name_H-M   'P 1'
#
loop_
_entity.id
_entity.type
_entity.pdbx_description
1 polymer ?
#
loop_
_entity_poly.entity_id
_entity_poly.type
_entity_poly.pdbx_seq_one_letter_code
_entity_poly.pdbx_strand_id
1 'polypeptide(L)'
;MDENDNTPAFLHQQYSATVSENTSVGLSVLQVFASDADEGLNGQVRYSIIAGDLNHDFVIDQDTGIIRVSKNLDYERKSLYSSRYRLRTAGGHQARHRLCGDCNH
;
A
#
# COMPACT_ATOMS: atom_id res chain seq x y z
N MET A 1 23.68 -21.43 -7.35
CA MET A 1 22.33 -21.93 -7.03
C MET A 1 21.55 -20.70 -6.61
N ASP A 2 20.46 -20.41 -7.30
CA ASP A 2 19.65 -19.21 -7.09
C ASP A 2 18.86 -19.42 -5.79
N GLU A 3 19.37 -18.90 -4.67
CA GLU A 3 18.76 -18.96 -3.34
C GLU A 3 17.72 -17.84 -3.16
N ASN A 4 16.79 -17.72 -4.11
CA ASN A 4 15.60 -16.90 -3.87
C ASN A 4 14.57 -17.73 -3.07
N ASP A 5 14.80 -17.84 -1.77
CA ASP A 5 13.88 -18.42 -0.79
C ASP A 5 13.15 -17.35 0.04
N ASN A 6 13.43 -16.05 -0.20
CA ASN A 6 12.87 -14.99 0.61
C ASN A 6 11.58 -14.47 -0.03
N THR A 7 10.52 -14.37 0.77
CA THR A 7 9.26 -13.76 0.32
C THR A 7 9.24 -12.32 0.82
N PRO A 8 8.85 -11.34 -0.01
CA PRO A 8 8.84 -9.94 0.40
C PRO A 8 7.89 -9.79 1.57
N ALA A 9 8.36 -9.21 2.67
CA ALA A 9 7.56 -9.03 3.86
C ALA A 9 7.31 -7.54 4.09
N PHE A 10 6.08 -7.22 4.51
CA PHE A 10 5.80 -5.91 5.06
C PHE A 10 6.49 -5.76 6.42
N LEU A 11 7.06 -4.59 6.69
CA LEU A 11 7.73 -4.31 7.95
C LEU A 11 6.76 -4.26 9.13
N HIS A 12 5.50 -3.87 8.88
CA HIS A 12 4.45 -3.85 9.89
C HIS A 12 3.35 -4.88 9.58
N GLN A 13 2.86 -5.53 10.63
CA GLN A 13 1.72 -6.48 10.57
C GLN A 13 0.36 -5.80 10.36
N GLN A 14 0.28 -4.50 10.58
CA GLN A 14 -0.91 -3.71 10.28
C GLN A 14 -0.51 -2.29 9.96
N TYR A 15 -1.07 -1.78 8.87
CA TYR A 15 -0.98 -0.37 8.51
C TYR A 15 -2.36 0.26 8.70
N SER A 16 -2.38 1.36 9.44
CA SER A 16 -3.56 2.20 9.61
C SER A 16 -3.17 3.65 9.56
N ALA A 17 -4.00 4.45 8.92
CA ALA A 17 -3.80 5.88 8.78
C ALA A 17 -5.15 6.60 8.84
N THR A 18 -5.12 7.81 9.35
CA THR A 18 -6.29 8.69 9.36
C THR A 18 -6.08 9.79 8.33
N VAL A 19 -7.06 10.00 7.47
CA VAL A 19 -7.03 11.05 6.44
C VAL A 19 -8.26 11.94 6.57
N SER A 20 -8.09 13.26 6.48
CA SER A 20 -9.23 14.17 6.52
C SER A 20 -9.92 14.21 5.15
N GLU A 21 -11.24 14.34 5.10
CA GLU A 21 -11.95 14.56 3.85
C GLU A 21 -11.50 15.84 3.11
N ASN A 22 -11.02 16.82 3.88
CA ASN A 22 -10.46 18.08 3.39
C ASN A 22 -9.05 17.92 2.76
N THR A 23 -8.52 16.69 2.73
CA THR A 23 -7.22 16.41 2.15
C THR A 23 -7.25 16.62 0.64
N SER A 24 -6.30 17.42 0.15
CA SER A 24 -6.15 17.65 -1.29
C SER A 24 -5.73 16.40 -2.03
N VAL A 25 -6.21 16.23 -3.26
CA VAL A 25 -5.74 15.20 -4.18
C VAL A 25 -4.23 15.34 -4.40
N GLY A 26 -3.51 14.23 -4.34
CA GLY A 26 -2.05 14.13 -4.45
C GLY A 26 -1.30 14.11 -3.11
N LEU A 27 -1.97 14.39 -2.00
CA LEU A 27 -1.34 14.42 -0.69
C LEU A 27 -1.06 13.00 -0.17
N SER A 28 0.10 12.81 0.45
CA SER A 28 0.52 11.53 1.02
C SER A 28 -0.24 11.24 2.33
N VAL A 29 -0.88 10.07 2.39
CA VAL A 29 -1.63 9.59 3.55
C VAL A 29 -0.74 8.77 4.48
N LEU A 30 0.02 7.84 3.89
CA LEU A 30 0.84 6.88 4.61
C LEU A 30 1.90 6.33 3.69
N GLN A 31 3.02 5.87 4.26
CA GLN A 31 4.00 5.06 3.54
C GLN A 31 4.01 3.64 4.11
N VAL A 32 3.85 2.65 3.24
CA VAL A 32 4.10 1.25 3.59
C VAL A 32 5.55 0.91 3.29
N PHE A 33 6.15 0.08 4.14
CA PHE A 33 7.52 -0.36 3.99
C PHE A 33 7.53 -1.87 3.85
N ALA A 34 8.25 -2.37 2.85
CA ALA A 34 8.50 -3.77 2.66
C ALA A 34 9.97 -4.01 2.39
N SER A 35 10.45 -5.17 2.82
CA SER A 35 11.80 -5.64 2.56
C SER A 35 11.75 -7.05 2.01
N ASP A 36 12.61 -7.29 1.05
CA ASP A 36 12.93 -8.61 0.54
C ASP A 36 14.44 -8.82 0.73
N ALA A 37 14.84 -9.99 1.24
CA ALA A 37 16.23 -10.26 1.59
C ALA A 37 17.06 -10.81 0.41
N ASP A 38 16.47 -10.91 -0.77
CA ASP A 38 17.17 -11.32 -1.98
C ASP A 38 18.16 -10.26 -2.48
N GLU A 39 19.23 -10.72 -3.12
CA GLU A 39 20.23 -9.83 -3.71
C GLU A 39 19.78 -9.27 -5.08
N GLY A 40 20.21 -8.04 -5.38
CA GLY A 40 20.01 -7.43 -6.69
C GLY A 40 18.54 -7.09 -7.01
N LEU A 41 18.13 -7.30 -8.27
CA LEU A 41 16.77 -6.99 -8.72
C LEU A 41 15.69 -7.87 -8.07
N ASN A 42 16.07 -9.04 -7.55
CA ASN A 42 15.17 -9.94 -6.86
C ASN A 42 14.70 -9.36 -5.52
N GLY A 43 15.54 -8.56 -4.86
CA GLY A 43 15.17 -7.82 -3.65
C GLY A 43 14.33 -6.56 -3.90
N GLN A 44 14.11 -6.18 -5.17
CA GLN A 44 13.33 -4.98 -5.50
C GLN A 44 11.82 -5.27 -5.40
N VAL A 45 11.22 -4.75 -4.34
CA VAL A 45 9.79 -4.91 -4.06
C VAL A 45 8.97 -3.84 -4.77
N ARG A 46 7.92 -4.27 -5.48
CA ARG A 46 6.90 -3.38 -6.03
C ARG A 46 5.58 -3.45 -5.29
N TYR A 47 5.00 -2.29 -5.00
CA TYR A 47 3.74 -2.15 -4.31
C TYR A 47 2.57 -2.01 -5.29
N SER A 48 1.42 -2.61 -4.97
CA SER A 48 0.18 -2.45 -5.76
C SER A 48 -1.07 -2.59 -4.89
N ILE A 49 -2.11 -1.81 -5.19
CA ILE A 49 -3.44 -1.99 -4.61
C ILE A 49 -4.15 -3.09 -5.40
N ILE A 50 -4.69 -4.10 -4.72
CA ILE A 50 -5.33 -5.26 -5.36
C ILE A 50 -6.81 -5.42 -5.01
N ALA A 51 -7.32 -4.72 -4.00
CA ALA A 51 -8.75 -4.70 -3.68
C ALA A 51 -9.12 -3.58 -2.68
N GLY A 52 -10.42 -3.33 -2.51
CA GLY A 52 -10.96 -2.49 -1.44
C GLY A 52 -11.03 -1.00 -1.76
N ASP A 53 -10.25 -0.57 -2.74
CA ASP A 53 -10.36 0.75 -3.36
C ASP A 53 -11.11 0.68 -4.70
N LEU A 54 -12.44 0.50 -4.64
CA LEU A 54 -13.27 0.34 -5.84
C LEU A 54 -13.36 1.63 -6.67
N ASN A 55 -13.26 2.80 -6.05
CA ASN A 55 -13.40 4.07 -6.73
C ASN A 55 -12.06 4.67 -7.16
N HIS A 56 -10.92 4.01 -6.86
CA HIS A 56 -9.58 4.57 -7.05
C HIS A 56 -9.42 5.88 -6.26
N ASP A 57 -9.92 5.88 -5.02
CA ASP A 57 -9.82 6.98 -4.06
C ASP A 57 -8.36 7.18 -3.61
N PHE A 58 -7.56 6.12 -3.64
CA PHE A 58 -6.14 6.13 -3.27
C PHE A 58 -5.25 5.52 -4.36
N VAL A 59 -4.01 5.97 -4.40
CA VAL A 59 -2.97 5.39 -5.26
C VAL A 59 -1.74 5.08 -4.42
N ILE A 60 -1.06 3.99 -4.74
CA ILE A 60 0.23 3.64 -4.12
C ILE A 60 1.35 3.79 -5.14
N ASP A 61 2.42 4.43 -4.71
CA ASP A 61 3.65 4.52 -5.45
C ASP A 61 4.35 3.15 -5.45
N GLN A 62 4.57 2.58 -6.64
CA GLN A 62 5.04 1.21 -6.77
C GLN A 62 6.47 1.01 -6.28
N ASP A 63 7.27 2.06 -6.18
CA ASP A 63 8.69 1.99 -5.84
C ASP A 63 8.94 2.41 -4.39
N THR A 64 8.21 3.43 -3.90
CA THR A 64 8.39 3.98 -2.55
C THR A 64 7.39 3.47 -1.52
N GLY A 65 6.28 2.87 -1.96
CA GLY A 65 5.19 2.44 -1.07
C GLY A 65 4.36 3.59 -0.50
N ILE A 66 4.51 4.83 -1.02
CA ILE A 66 3.73 5.99 -0.56
C ILE A 66 2.32 5.91 -1.11
N ILE A 67 1.33 5.90 -0.22
CA ILE A 67 -0.09 5.98 -0.54
C ILE A 67 -0.50 7.45 -0.55
N ARG A 68 -1.13 7.89 -1.65
CA ARG A 68 -1.62 9.26 -1.85
C ARG A 68 -3.11 9.26 -2.14
N VAL A 69 -3.76 10.36 -1.79
CA VAL A 69 -5.15 10.63 -2.18
C VAL A 69 -5.21 10.85 -3.69
N SER A 70 -6.07 10.12 -4.38
CA SER A 70 -6.28 10.23 -5.83
C SER A 70 -7.56 10.99 -6.19
N LYS A 71 -8.53 11.00 -5.26
CA LYS A 71 -9.81 11.70 -5.40
C LYS A 71 -10.24 12.33 -4.09
N ASN A 72 -11.11 13.33 -4.17
CA ASN A 72 -11.75 13.90 -3.00
C ASN A 72 -12.45 12.81 -2.19
N LEU A 73 -12.10 12.74 -0.92
CA LEU A 73 -12.71 11.82 0.03
C LEU A 73 -13.98 12.48 0.57
N ASP A 74 -14.97 11.65 0.85
CA ASP A 74 -16.27 12.07 1.37
C ASP A 74 -16.54 11.24 2.63
N TYR A 75 -16.40 11.88 3.79
CA TYR A 75 -16.55 11.20 5.08
C TYR A 75 -18.00 10.78 5.34
N GLU A 76 -18.97 11.62 4.97
CA GLU A 76 -20.40 11.35 5.12
C GLU A 76 -20.81 10.11 4.31
N ARG A 77 -20.20 9.91 3.14
CA ARG A 77 -20.43 8.75 2.28
C ARG A 77 -19.68 7.50 2.76
N LYS A 78 -18.46 7.67 3.28
CA LYS A 78 -17.63 6.54 3.73
C LYS A 78 -16.60 6.99 4.77
N SER A 79 -16.85 6.62 6.02
CA SER A 79 -15.96 6.93 7.15
C SER A 79 -14.80 5.93 7.33
N LEU A 80 -14.89 4.74 6.72
CA LEU A 80 -13.87 3.69 6.84
C LEU A 80 -13.45 3.16 5.47
N TYR A 81 -12.14 3.18 5.21
CA TYR A 81 -11.53 2.63 4.01
C TYR A 81 -10.72 1.38 4.36
N SER A 82 -11.10 0.25 3.77
CA SER A 82 -10.34 -0.99 3.89
C SER A 82 -9.85 -1.42 2.51
N SER A 83 -8.54 -1.32 2.31
CA SER A 83 -7.89 -1.65 1.04
C SER A 83 -6.88 -2.78 1.25
N ARG A 84 -6.76 -3.68 0.26
CA ARG A 84 -5.76 -4.74 0.27
C ARG A 84 -4.66 -4.39 -0.72
N TYR A 85 -3.43 -4.53 -0.24
CA TYR A 85 -2.20 -4.23 -0.96
C TYR A 85 -1.44 -5.53 -1.19
N ARG A 86 -0.65 -5.56 -2.25
CA ARG A 86 0.24 -6.66 -2.59
C ARG A 86 1.63 -6.12 -2.83
N LEU A 87 2.61 -6.89 -2.39
CA LEU A 87 4.01 -6.78 -2.74
C LEU A 87 4.32 -7.81 -3.82
N ARG A 88 5.10 -7.42 -4.81
CA ARG A 88 5.62 -8.33 -5.83
C ARG A 88 7.07 -8.00 -6.12
N THR A 89 7.94 -9.00 -6.08
CA THR A 89 9.35 -8.86 -6.50
C THR A 89 9.53 -9.28 -7.96
N ALA A 90 10.68 -8.92 -8.54
CA ALA A 90 11.05 -9.36 -9.90
C ALA A 90 11.24 -10.89 -9.98
N GLY A 91 11.68 -11.52 -8.88
CA GLY A 91 11.81 -12.97 -8.76
C GLY A 91 10.47 -13.74 -8.71
N GLY A 92 9.34 -13.03 -8.66
CA GLY A 92 8.00 -13.65 -8.67
C GLY A 92 7.40 -13.91 -7.28
N HIS A 93 8.12 -13.59 -6.21
CA HIS A 93 7.64 -13.73 -4.84
C HIS A 93 6.60 -12.63 -4.54
N GLN A 94 5.53 -12.99 -3.82
CA GLN A 94 4.42 -12.09 -3.56
C GLN A 94 3.88 -12.21 -2.13
N ALA A 95 3.58 -11.07 -1.51
CA ALA A 95 2.91 -11.01 -0.22
C ALA A 95 1.69 -10.09 -0.28
N ARG A 96 0.71 -10.34 0.59
CA ARG A 96 -0.57 -9.63 0.61
C ARG A 96 -0.83 -9.09 2.00
N HIS A 97 -1.34 -7.87 2.08
CA HIS A 97 -1.63 -7.21 3.35
C HIS A 97 -2.92 -6.40 3.26
N ARG A 98 -3.64 -6.30 4.39
CA ARG A 98 -4.80 -5.41 4.53
C ARG A 98 -4.39 -4.11 5.22
N LEU A 99 -4.82 -2.97 4.70
CA LEU A 99 -4.70 -1.66 5.31
C LEU A 99 -6.11 -1.22 5.72
N CYS A 100 -6.24 -0.76 6.95
CA CYS A 100 -7.50 -0.21 7.45
C CYS A 100 -7.23 1.25 7.80
N GLY A 101 -7.84 2.18 7.06
CA GLY A 101 -7.75 3.60 7.33
C GLY A 101 -9.11 4.18 7.71
N ASP A 102 -9.09 5.10 8.66
CA ASP A 102 -10.26 5.87 9.06
C ASP A 102 -10.22 7.22 8.32
N CYS A 103 -11.35 7.66 7.76
CA CYS A 103 -11.49 9.06 7.41
C CYS A 103 -11.92 9.84 8.65
N ASN A 104 -11.50 11.09 8.79
CA ASN A 104 -12.02 11.99 9.81
C ASN A 104 -12.53 13.29 9.15
N HIS A 105 -13.43 13.97 9.86
CA HIS A 105 -13.96 15.28 9.48
C HIS A 105 -12.86 16.33 9.54
#